data_AF-T2KKQ7-F1
#
_entry.id   AF-T2KKQ7-F1
#
_cell.length_a   1.000
_cell.length_b   1.000
_cell.length_c   1.000
_cell.angle_alpha   90.00
_cell.angle_beta   90.00
_cell.angle_gamma   90.00
#
_symmetry.space_group_name_H-M   'P 1'
#
loop_
_entity.id
_entity.type
_entity.pdbx_description
1 polymer ?
#
loop_
_entity_poly.entity_id
_entity_poly.type
_entity_poly.pdbx_seq_one_letter_code
_entity_poly.pdbx_strand_id
1 'polypeptide(L)'
;MKNVFLTLVFAAVVLSNMSFYAASPVVLKFEDGVFVLQDEYKEIKVTELPKAVTDAVATDFSKATIAKAYVNEAMEYKLELTMDGTMETVHVDAKGNWIKK
;
A
#
# COMPACT_ATOMS: atom_id res chain seq x y z
N MET A 1 54.68 -56.16 12.49
CA MET A 1 55.85 -55.48 11.88
C MET A 1 55.35 -54.26 11.13
N LYS A 2 55.89 -53.08 11.48
CA LYS A 2 56.22 -51.97 10.58
C LYS A 2 55.01 -51.31 9.91
N ASN A 3 54.57 -50.14 10.38
CA ASN A 3 55.01 -48.81 9.91
C ASN A 3 54.79 -48.70 8.39
N VAL A 4 54.13 -47.69 7.84
CA VAL A 4 54.73 -46.40 7.48
C VAL A 4 53.60 -45.67 6.71
N PHE A 5 53.09 -44.54 7.21
CA PHE A 5 53.36 -43.19 6.69
C PHE A 5 52.95 -42.98 5.21
N LEU A 6 51.98 -42.12 4.93
CA LEU A 6 52.18 -40.68 4.67
C LEU A 6 52.62 -40.42 3.21
N THR A 7 51.66 -40.03 2.35
CA THR A 7 51.85 -39.30 1.07
C THR A 7 50.44 -38.86 0.64
N LEU A 8 49.93 -37.66 0.93
CA LEU A 8 50.25 -36.35 0.36
C LEU A 8 50.29 -36.34 -1.17
N VAL A 9 49.12 -36.25 -1.82
CA VAL A 9 49.00 -35.63 -3.14
C VAL A 9 47.71 -34.80 -3.21
N PHE A 10 47.94 -33.58 -3.69
CA PHE A 10 47.04 -32.48 -3.96
C PHE A 10 45.85 -32.82 -4.88
N ALA A 11 44.73 -32.15 -4.59
CA ALA A 11 43.80 -31.52 -5.53
C ALA A 11 43.29 -32.36 -6.72
N ALA A 12 42.07 -32.89 -6.56
CA ALA A 12 41.08 -32.87 -7.63
C ALA A 12 39.87 -32.04 -7.15
N VAL A 13 39.94 -30.75 -7.43
CA VAL A 13 38.81 -29.82 -7.36
C VAL A 13 37.79 -30.24 -8.41
N VAL A 14 36.67 -30.81 -7.98
CA VAL A 14 35.38 -30.64 -8.68
C VAL A 14 34.28 -30.60 -7.63
N LEU A 15 34.29 -29.54 -6.81
CA LEU A 15 33.06 -29.12 -6.15
C LEU A 15 32.27 -28.30 -7.15
N SER A 16 31.15 -28.88 -7.55
CA SER A 16 30.11 -28.30 -8.37
C SER A 16 29.82 -26.85 -7.95
N ASN A 17 29.99 -25.93 -8.89
CA ASN A 17 29.40 -24.60 -8.79
C ASN A 17 27.88 -24.76 -8.94
N MET A 18 27.19 -25.10 -7.86
CA MET A 18 25.75 -24.92 -7.78
C MET A 18 25.51 -23.52 -7.23
N SER A 19 25.33 -22.56 -8.14
CA SER A 19 24.92 -21.20 -7.80
C SER A 19 23.54 -21.27 -7.14
N PHE A 20 23.50 -21.20 -5.81
CA PHE A 20 22.28 -20.79 -5.13
C PHE A 20 22.16 -19.28 -5.31
N TYR A 21 21.20 -18.85 -6.13
CA TYR A 21 20.75 -17.45 -6.11
C TYR A 21 20.21 -17.17 -4.71
N ALA A 22 20.99 -16.46 -3.89
CA ALA A 22 20.48 -15.82 -2.71
C ALA A 22 19.55 -14.70 -3.20
N ALA A 23 18.24 -14.95 -3.13
CA ALA A 23 17.28 -13.86 -3.14
C ALA A 23 17.62 -12.99 -1.93
N SER A 24 18.19 -11.81 -2.16
CA SER A 24 18.36 -10.80 -1.13
C SER A 24 16.99 -10.61 -0.46
N PRO A 25 16.85 -10.75 0.86
CA PRO A 25 15.68 -10.17 1.49
C PRO A 25 15.74 -8.67 1.18
N VAL A 26 14.65 -8.11 0.67
CA VAL A 26 14.47 -6.66 0.59
C VAL A 26 14.57 -6.16 2.03
N VAL A 27 15.73 -5.63 2.40
CA VAL A 27 15.91 -4.95 3.67
C VAL A 27 15.28 -3.58 3.49
N LEU A 28 14.03 -3.45 3.92
CA LEU A 28 13.37 -2.15 4.08
C LEU A 28 14.06 -1.43 5.24
N LYS A 29 15.12 -0.69 4.93
CA LYS A 29 15.74 0.28 5.83
C LYS A 29 14.81 1.48 5.92
N PHE A 30 14.01 1.53 6.99
CA PHE A 30 13.32 2.74 7.40
C PHE A 30 14.34 3.62 8.12
N GLU A 31 15.15 4.34 7.36
CA GLU A 31 15.91 5.49 7.86
C GLU A 31 14.93 6.68 7.96
N ASP A 32 14.88 7.29 9.13
CA ASP A 32 14.09 8.44 9.54
C ASP A 32 13.49 9.29 8.41
N GLY A 33 12.16 9.45 8.44
CA GLY A 33 11.50 10.60 7.81
C GLY A 33 10.37 10.25 6.85
N VAL A 34 9.16 10.25 7.42
CA VAL A 34 7.88 10.38 6.71
C VAL A 34 7.55 9.20 5.80
N PHE A 35 6.73 8.28 6.31
CA PHE A 35 5.78 7.58 5.45
C PHE A 35 4.87 8.65 4.82
N VAL A 36 5.29 9.21 3.70
CA VAL A 36 4.32 9.72 2.74
C VAL A 36 3.72 8.43 2.21
N LEU A 37 2.67 7.95 2.87
CA LEU A 37 1.66 7.16 2.16
C LEU A 37 1.50 7.92 0.86
N GLN A 38 1.86 7.33 -0.28
CA GLN A 38 1.43 7.87 -1.57
C GLN A 38 -0.08 7.93 -1.42
N ASP A 39 -0.61 9.09 -1.05
CA ASP A 39 -2.03 9.33 -0.96
C ASP A 39 -2.45 9.22 -2.43
N GLU A 40 -2.87 8.02 -2.82
CA GLU A 40 -3.39 7.72 -4.16
C GLU A 40 -4.63 8.58 -4.48
N TYR A 41 -5.08 9.36 -3.51
CA TYR A 41 -6.20 10.27 -3.59
C TYR A 41 -5.71 11.72 -3.69
N LYS A 42 -6.06 12.34 -4.81
CA LYS A 42 -5.87 13.76 -5.06
C LYS A 42 -7.05 14.55 -4.52
N GLU A 43 -6.79 15.62 -3.77
CA GLU A 43 -7.84 16.53 -3.31
C GLU A 43 -8.53 17.21 -4.49
N ILE A 44 -9.86 17.19 -4.47
CA ILE A 44 -10.72 17.82 -5.47
C ILE A 44 -11.76 18.69 -4.79
N LYS A 45 -12.36 19.60 -5.56
CA LYS A 45 -13.49 20.38 -5.05
C LYS A 45 -14.71 19.50 -4.91
N VAL A 46 -15.54 19.76 -3.91
CA VAL A 46 -16.83 19.07 -3.72
C VAL A 46 -17.73 19.21 -4.96
N THR A 47 -17.61 20.31 -5.72
CA THR A 47 -18.33 20.53 -6.99
C THR A 47 -17.88 19.63 -8.13
N GLU A 48 -16.72 18.98 -8.01
CA GLU A 48 -16.19 18.02 -9.00
C GLU A 48 -16.66 16.58 -8.71
N LEU A 49 -17.36 16.37 -7.59
CA LEU A 49 -17.95 15.07 -7.29
C LEU A 49 -19.06 14.74 -8.28
N PRO A 50 -19.12 13.48 -8.74
CA PRO A 50 -20.26 12.99 -9.51
C PRO A 50 -21.55 13.17 -8.71
N LYS A 51 -22.65 13.47 -9.42
CA LYS A 51 -23.97 13.60 -8.80
C LYS A 51 -24.36 12.36 -7.98
N ALA A 52 -23.98 11.17 -8.45
CA ALA A 52 -24.24 9.92 -7.74
C ALA A 52 -23.57 9.88 -6.34
N VAL A 53 -22.36 10.45 -6.21
CA VAL A 53 -21.64 10.54 -4.94
C VAL A 53 -22.31 11.53 -3.99
N THR A 54 -22.68 12.71 -4.49
CA THR A 54 -23.37 13.72 -3.65
C THR A 54 -24.76 13.25 -3.22
N ASP A 55 -25.47 12.54 -4.10
CA ASP A 55 -26.79 11.99 -3.80
C ASP A 55 -26.70 10.86 -2.76
N ALA A 56 -25.65 10.02 -2.82
CA ALA A 56 -25.38 9.00 -1.81
C ALA A 56 -25.14 9.63 -0.43
N VAL A 57 -24.26 10.65 -0.34
CA VAL A 57 -24.03 11.38 0.91
C VAL A 57 -25.32 11.99 1.45
N ALA A 58 -26.13 12.63 0.61
CA ALA A 58 -27.41 13.22 1.03
C ALA A 58 -28.42 12.18 1.54
N THR A 59 -28.39 10.96 0.98
CA THR A 59 -29.30 9.87 1.32
C THR A 59 -28.90 9.17 2.62
N ASP A 60 -27.64 8.76 2.72
CA ASP A 60 -27.15 7.94 3.84
C ASP A 60 -26.60 8.79 5.00
N PHE A 61 -26.13 10.01 4.71
CA PHE A 61 -25.52 10.93 5.67
C PHE A 61 -26.19 12.31 5.64
N SER A 62 -27.52 12.35 5.70
CA SER A 62 -28.34 13.58 5.62
C SER A 62 -27.97 14.72 6.59
N LYS A 63 -27.29 14.41 7.70
CA LYS A 63 -26.82 15.39 8.70
C LYS A 63 -25.34 15.76 8.56
N ALA A 64 -24.62 15.10 7.66
CA ALA A 64 -23.20 15.32 7.48
C ALA A 64 -22.93 16.36 6.39
N THR A 65 -21.86 17.12 6.57
CA THR A 65 -21.36 18.08 5.57
C THR A 65 -20.03 17.56 5.02
N ILE A 66 -19.87 17.57 3.70
CA ILE A 66 -18.59 17.20 3.07
C ILE A 66 -17.57 18.32 3.36
N ALA A 67 -16.63 18.06 4.26
CA ALA A 67 -15.56 18.99 4.58
C ALA A 67 -14.47 18.97 3.51
N LYS A 68 -14.10 17.77 3.04
CA LYS A 68 -13.11 17.59 1.97
C LYS A 68 -13.46 16.40 1.09
N ALA A 69 -13.02 16.47 -0.16
CA ALA A 69 -13.21 15.44 -1.15
C ALA A 69 -11.89 15.13 -1.84
N TYR A 70 -11.65 13.85 -2.07
CA TYR A 70 -10.46 13.36 -2.76
C TYR A 70 -10.85 12.28 -3.76
N VAL A 71 -10.08 12.11 -4.84
CA VAL A 71 -10.31 11.11 -5.89
C VAL A 71 -9.02 10.39 -6.26
N ASN A 72 -9.09 9.07 -6.49
CA ASN A 72 -7.96 8.29 -7.00
C ASN A 72 -8.07 8.00 -8.51
N GLU A 73 -7.03 7.36 -9.07
CA GLU A 73 -7.01 6.97 -10.48
C GLU A 73 -8.12 5.98 -10.87
N ALA A 74 -8.63 5.20 -9.91
CA ALA A 74 -9.73 4.27 -10.09
C ALA A 74 -11.13 4.94 -10.04
N MET A 75 -11.20 6.27 -9.92
CA MET A 75 -12.45 7.02 -9.70
C MET A 75 -13.21 6.57 -8.45
N GLU A 76 -12.46 6.20 -7.40
CA GLU A 76 -12.96 6.08 -6.05
C GLU A 76 -12.73 7.41 -5.33
N TYR A 77 -13.74 7.82 -4.57
CA TYR A 77 -13.77 9.08 -3.87
C TYR A 77 -13.65 8.83 -2.38
N LYS A 78 -12.70 9.51 -1.75
CA LYS A 78 -12.57 9.58 -0.30
C LYS A 78 -13.18 10.90 0.15
N LEU A 79 -14.15 10.84 1.05
CA LEU A 79 -14.86 12.01 1.56
C LEU A 79 -14.63 12.12 3.07
N GLU A 80 -14.23 13.30 3.52
CA GLU A 80 -14.25 13.66 4.93
C GLU A 80 -15.58 14.34 5.21
N LEU A 81 -16.46 13.64 5.92
CA LEU A 81 -17.76 14.13 6.35
C LEU A 81 -17.66 14.67 7.77
N THR A 82 -18.27 15.81 8.05
CA THR A 82 -18.39 16.34 9.40
C THR A 82 -19.83 16.27 9.85
N MET A 83 -20.09 15.60 10.98
CA MET A 83 -21.40 15.48 11.61
C MET A 83 -21.28 15.81 13.09
N ASP A 84 -22.00 16.85 13.54
CA ASP A 84 -22.03 17.29 14.94
C ASP A 84 -20.63 17.51 15.57
N GLY A 85 -19.67 17.99 14.77
CA GLY A 85 -18.29 18.24 15.18
C GLY A 85 -17.37 17.01 15.14
N THR A 86 -17.89 15.84 14.77
CA THR A 86 -17.11 14.63 14.53
C THR A 86 -16.80 14.51 13.04
N MET A 87 -15.54 14.25 12.69
CA MET A 87 -15.13 13.96 11.33
C MET A 87 -15.13 12.44 11.10
N GLU A 88 -15.77 12.01 10.02
CA GLU A 88 -15.84 10.63 9.56
C GLU A 88 -15.29 10.56 8.14
N THR A 89 -14.43 9.58 7.86
CA THR A 89 -13.90 9.37 6.51
C THR A 89 -14.63 8.20 5.87
N VAL A 90 -15.27 8.45 4.73
CA VAL A 90 -16.00 7.43 3.96
C VAL A 90 -15.42 7.33 2.56
N HIS A 91 -15.59 6.16 1.94
CA HIS A 91 -15.14 5.91 0.57
C HIS A 91 -16.33 5.49 -0.29
N VAL A 92 -16.38 5.97 -1.52
CA VAL A 92 -17.51 5.77 -2.43
C VAL A 92 -17.02 5.74 -3.87
N ASP A 93 -17.59 4.87 -4.70
CA ASP A 93 -17.26 4.82 -6.12
C ASP A 93 -17.96 5.93 -6.92
N ALA A 94 -17.57 6.13 -8.19
CA ALA A 94 -18.22 7.09 -9.09
C ALA A 94 -19.73 6.87 -9.31
N LYS A 95 -20.26 5.68 -8.97
CA LYS A 95 -21.67 5.32 -9.08
C LYS A 95 -22.46 5.56 -7.79
N GLY A 96 -21.81 6.04 -6.73
CA GLY A 96 -22.43 6.27 -5.42
C GLY A 96 -22.51 5.01 -4.54
N ASN A 97 -21.79 3.94 -4.86
CA ASN A 97 -21.73 2.75 -4.00
C ASN A 97 -20.64 2.93 -2.94
N TRP A 98 -21.02 2.76 -1.68
CA TRP A 98 -20.09 2.83 -0.56
C TRP A 98 -19.06 1.70 -0.59
N ILE A 99 -17.79 2.06 -0.48
CA ILE A 99 -16.66 1.15 -0.42
C ILE A 99 -16.20 1.09 1.04
N LYS A 100 -16.09 -0.12 1.58
CA LYS A 100 -15.44 -0.35 2.88
C LYS A 100 -13.97 -0.67 2.63
N LYS A 101 -13.07 0.20 3.09
CA LYS A 101 -11.63 -0.03 3.16
C LYS A 101 -11.20 -0.10 4.62
#